data_AF-A0A815FHW4-F1
#
_entry.id   AF-A0A815FHW4-F1
#
_cell.length_a   1.000
_cell.length_b   1.000
_cell.length_c   1.000
_cell.angle_alpha   90.00
_cell.angle_beta   90.00
_cell.angle_gamma   90.00
#
_symmetry.space_group_name_H-M   'P 1'
#
loop_
_entity.id
_entity.type
_entity.pdbx_description
1 polymer ?
#
loop_
_entity_poly.entity_id
_entity_poly.type
_entity_poly.pdbx_seq_one_letter_code
_entity_poly.pdbx_strand_id
1 'polypeptide(L)'
;MTDINKLGPNQARSIIILAPQTHSPDIRVIKTIRNNPQRNITRFHIVAELSERINLDVALIAGGDEVMFVHADEIIARIMAQSGRQSGLAVILSSLLSFRDDEIYFKLERAFFGRTFHEALFSYEKCSVTGLMLADGTVKMLPPLNTVINIDDQIIVIAEDDAKVILSSNYVARIAKYSFPISSSVINLSAVQLSTTTATKVERNIICGWNNKAPLIAKELDSYVSHGSELHILTNSVEAKTYVSNHLVNELKRQKLYFHSGHITHRQDLEKLNLSTYNYVMLVPSEDDREKNLIKEADAECVICLLYIRDIINKSHWEKTFNIVTEMYNVRNSELANMASADDYIISPNLISKYITQLSENKNIKKVYDVLLTVDGPVILLRQASMFVPLNTPVSF
;
A
#
# COMPACT_ATOMS: atom_id res chain seq x y z
N MET A 1 -29.34 20.85 -13.96
CA MET A 1 -29.77 20.27 -12.66
C MET A 1 -30.72 19.07 -12.82
N THR A 2 -30.90 18.52 -14.03
CA THR A 2 -31.84 17.40 -14.33
C THR A 2 -31.15 16.05 -14.61
N ASP A 3 -29.82 16.00 -14.69
CA ASP A 3 -29.11 14.80 -15.15
C ASP A 3 -28.70 13.83 -14.03
N ILE A 4 -28.41 14.30 -12.82
CA ILE A 4 -27.96 13.40 -11.73
C ILE A 4 -29.06 12.41 -11.30
N ASN A 5 -30.33 12.84 -11.34
CA ASN A 5 -31.46 11.97 -11.00
C ASN A 5 -31.68 10.87 -12.04
N LYS A 6 -31.27 11.07 -13.29
CA LYS A 6 -31.33 10.02 -14.34
C LYS A 6 -30.38 8.85 -14.03
N LEU A 7 -29.35 9.09 -13.21
CA LEU A 7 -28.40 8.06 -12.78
C LEU A 7 -28.88 7.26 -11.56
N GLY A 8 -30.07 7.59 -11.00
CA GLY A 8 -30.64 6.86 -9.86
C GLY A 8 -29.78 6.85 -8.60
N PRO A 9 -29.15 7.95 -8.14
CA PRO A 9 -28.23 7.95 -7.00
C PRO A 9 -28.88 7.46 -5.70
N ASN A 10 -30.19 7.64 -5.56
CA ASN A 10 -30.98 7.15 -4.43
C ASN A 10 -31.14 5.62 -4.37
N GLN A 11 -30.84 4.91 -5.46
CA GLN A 11 -30.90 3.45 -5.57
C GLN A 11 -29.50 2.82 -5.69
N ALA A 12 -28.46 3.65 -5.84
CA ALA A 12 -27.10 3.16 -6.01
C ALA A 12 -26.59 2.52 -4.71
N ARG A 13 -25.99 1.33 -4.82
CA ARG A 13 -25.30 0.68 -3.70
C ARG A 13 -24.11 1.53 -3.23
N SER A 14 -23.37 2.11 -4.18
CA SER A 14 -22.23 2.98 -3.94
C SER A 14 -22.11 4.03 -5.05
N ILE A 15 -21.50 5.18 -4.73
CA ILE A 15 -21.24 6.27 -5.67
C ILE A 15 -19.76 6.61 -5.62
N ILE A 16 -19.09 6.59 -6.77
CA ILE A 16 -17.68 6.97 -6.90
C ILE A 16 -17.59 8.37 -7.54
N ILE A 17 -16.87 9.28 -6.88
CA ILE A 17 -16.61 10.64 -7.38
C ILE A 17 -15.11 10.79 -7.58
N LEU A 18 -14.68 10.79 -8.84
CA LEU A 18 -13.27 10.96 -9.20
C LEU A 18 -12.90 12.44 -9.30
N ALA A 19 -11.65 12.77 -8.95
CA ALA A 19 -11.14 14.12 -9.05
C ALA A 19 -10.97 14.51 -10.53
N PRO A 20 -11.62 15.60 -11.00
CA PRO A 20 -11.53 15.98 -12.40
C PRO A 20 -10.21 16.72 -12.68
N GLN A 21 -9.61 16.48 -13.84
CA GLN A 21 -8.38 17.14 -14.31
C GLN A 21 -8.60 18.63 -14.63
N THR A 22 -8.73 19.48 -13.60
CA THR A 22 -9.13 20.89 -13.66
C THR A 22 -8.35 21.74 -12.64
N HIS A 23 -8.44 23.07 -12.70
CA HIS A 23 -7.70 23.99 -11.81
C HIS A 23 -8.13 23.90 -10.31
N SER A 24 -9.24 23.21 -9.99
CA SER A 24 -9.70 23.02 -8.60
C SER A 24 -10.52 21.73 -8.49
N PRO A 25 -9.86 20.56 -8.56
CA PRO A 25 -10.54 19.26 -8.56
C PRO A 25 -11.43 19.08 -7.33
N ASP A 26 -10.89 19.36 -6.13
CA ASP A 26 -11.56 19.10 -4.86
C ASP A 26 -12.82 19.94 -4.66
N ILE A 27 -12.82 21.19 -5.14
CA ILE A 27 -14.01 22.06 -5.07
C ILE A 27 -15.17 21.41 -5.85
N ARG A 28 -14.89 20.78 -6.99
CA ARG A 28 -15.92 20.09 -7.78
C ARG A 28 -16.39 18.81 -7.09
N VAL A 29 -15.48 18.04 -6.50
CA VAL A 29 -15.82 16.84 -5.72
C VAL A 29 -16.75 17.21 -4.55
N ILE A 30 -16.36 18.20 -3.73
CA ILE A 30 -17.12 18.67 -2.58
C ILE A 30 -18.50 19.22 -3.01
N LYS A 31 -18.55 20.01 -4.08
CA LYS A 31 -19.84 20.48 -4.64
C LYS A 31 -20.72 19.33 -5.09
N THR A 32 -20.15 18.28 -5.67
CA THR A 32 -20.89 17.12 -6.17
C THR A 32 -21.51 16.32 -5.01
N ILE A 33 -20.77 16.14 -3.91
CA ILE A 33 -21.25 15.51 -2.67
C ILE A 33 -22.48 16.22 -2.11
N ARG A 34 -22.47 17.56 -2.10
CA ARG A 34 -23.57 18.37 -1.53
C ARG A 34 -24.77 18.53 -2.47
N ASN A 35 -24.56 18.42 -3.79
CA ASN A 35 -25.57 18.74 -4.79
C ASN A 35 -26.54 17.58 -5.06
N ASN A 36 -27.40 17.26 -4.08
CA ASN A 36 -28.56 16.40 -4.30
C ASN A 36 -29.80 16.92 -3.54
N PRO A 37 -30.60 17.81 -4.16
CA PRO A 37 -31.78 18.39 -3.53
C PRO A 37 -32.94 17.39 -3.34
N GLN A 38 -32.93 16.22 -4.02
CA GLN A 38 -33.97 15.18 -3.90
C GLN A 38 -33.44 13.93 -3.16
N ARG A 39 -32.55 14.16 -2.20
CA ARG A 39 -31.92 13.10 -1.42
C ARG A 39 -32.93 12.38 -0.52
N ASN A 40 -32.91 11.05 -0.57
CA ASN A 40 -33.71 10.21 0.33
C ASN A 40 -33.16 10.23 1.78
N ILE A 41 -33.94 9.69 2.72
CA ILE A 41 -33.56 9.58 4.14
C ILE A 41 -32.38 8.62 4.35
N THR A 42 -32.20 7.63 3.46
CA THR A 42 -31.12 6.65 3.55
C THR A 42 -29.77 7.26 3.24
N ARG A 43 -28.78 6.92 4.07
CA ARG A 43 -27.41 7.42 3.91
C ARG A 43 -26.77 6.87 2.65
N PHE A 44 -25.94 7.69 1.98
CA PHE A 44 -25.16 7.22 0.83
C PHE A 44 -23.88 6.53 1.28
N HIS A 45 -23.41 5.62 0.43
CA HIS A 45 -22.03 5.14 0.47
C HIS A 45 -21.26 5.79 -0.69
N ILE A 46 -20.53 6.85 -0.39
CA ILE A 46 -19.76 7.61 -1.37
C ILE A 46 -18.28 7.31 -1.17
N VAL A 47 -17.55 7.07 -2.25
CA VAL A 47 -16.08 7.10 -2.26
C VAL A 47 -15.68 8.26 -3.15
N ALA A 48 -14.89 9.19 -2.60
CA ALA A 48 -14.51 10.41 -3.29
C ALA A 48 -13.01 10.58 -3.27
N GLU A 49 -12.43 10.85 -4.44
CA GLU A 49 -11.01 11.16 -4.56
C GLU A 49 -10.76 12.64 -4.26
N LEU A 50 -9.73 12.92 -3.46
CA LEU A 50 -9.20 14.27 -3.24
C LEU A 50 -7.79 14.36 -3.80
N SER A 51 -7.49 15.47 -4.46
CA SER A 51 -6.17 15.80 -4.98
C SER A 51 -5.29 16.46 -3.92
N GLU A 52 -5.85 17.28 -3.04
CA GLU A 52 -5.06 17.99 -2.03
C GLU A 52 -5.52 17.66 -0.60
N ARG A 53 -4.57 17.19 0.21
CA ARG A 53 -4.79 16.88 1.62
C ARG A 53 -5.34 18.05 2.43
N ILE A 54 -4.95 19.29 2.10
CA ILE A 54 -5.41 20.49 2.83
C ILE A 54 -6.93 20.66 2.78
N ASN A 55 -7.59 20.09 1.76
CA ASN A 55 -9.04 20.15 1.61
C ASN A 55 -9.78 19.04 2.37
N LEU A 56 -9.07 18.11 3.03
CA LEU A 56 -9.68 16.98 3.72
C LEU A 56 -10.65 17.45 4.83
N ASP A 57 -10.27 18.44 5.63
CA ASP A 57 -11.10 18.92 6.74
C ASP A 57 -12.43 19.49 6.24
N VAL A 58 -12.39 20.35 5.22
CA VAL A 58 -13.61 20.91 4.61
C VAL A 58 -14.43 19.83 3.90
N ALA A 59 -13.77 18.84 3.31
CA ALA A 59 -14.44 17.72 2.67
C ALA A 59 -15.18 16.84 3.70
N LEU A 60 -14.56 16.55 4.84
CA LEU A 60 -15.18 15.82 5.96
C LEU A 60 -16.38 16.58 6.53
N ILE A 61 -16.30 17.91 6.66
CA ILE A 61 -17.45 18.74 7.07
C ILE A 61 -18.59 18.64 6.04
N ALA A 62 -18.28 18.64 4.75
CA ALA A 62 -19.27 18.60 3.69
C ALA A 62 -19.91 17.20 3.50
N GLY A 63 -19.14 16.13 3.70
CA GLY A 63 -19.53 14.75 3.46
C GLY A 63 -20.03 13.97 4.68
N GLY A 64 -19.62 14.34 5.89
CA GLY A 64 -19.94 13.60 7.11
C GLY A 64 -19.51 12.12 7.05
N ASP A 65 -20.25 11.24 7.73
CA ASP A 65 -19.95 9.80 7.80
C ASP A 65 -20.31 9.00 6.53
N GLU A 66 -20.75 9.69 5.47
CA GLU A 66 -21.30 9.08 4.25
C GLU A 66 -20.27 9.01 3.13
N VAL A 67 -19.22 9.81 3.24
CA VAL A 67 -18.18 9.92 2.24
C VAL A 67 -16.87 9.37 2.79
N MET A 68 -16.29 8.45 2.02
CA MET A 68 -14.94 8.00 2.21
C MET A 68 -14.02 8.77 1.28
N PHE A 69 -13.17 9.62 1.84
CA PHE A 69 -12.18 10.36 1.06
C PHE A 69 -10.93 9.52 0.85
N VAL A 70 -10.44 9.51 -0.39
CA VAL A 70 -9.22 8.85 -0.82
C VAL A 70 -8.25 9.91 -1.32
N HIS A 71 -7.08 9.99 -0.70
CA HIS A 71 -5.98 10.82 -1.18
C HIS A 71 -4.97 9.90 -1.88
N ALA A 72 -5.05 9.83 -3.22
CA ALA A 72 -4.30 8.88 -4.04
C ALA A 72 -2.79 8.95 -3.78
N ASP A 73 -2.25 10.17 -3.75
CA ASP A 73 -0.81 10.41 -3.57
C ASP A 73 -0.28 9.94 -2.21
N GLU A 74 -1.10 9.95 -1.15
CA GLU A 74 -0.69 9.43 0.16
C GLU A 74 -0.59 7.91 0.17
N ILE A 75 -1.55 7.26 -0.47
CA ILE A 75 -1.56 5.79 -0.60
C ILE A 75 -0.36 5.35 -1.45
N ILE A 76 -0.11 6.00 -2.59
CA ILE A 76 1.06 5.72 -3.43
C ILE A 76 2.35 5.92 -2.64
N ALA A 77 2.48 7.04 -1.91
CA ALA A 77 3.68 7.32 -1.11
C ALA A 77 3.94 6.26 -0.04
N ARG A 78 2.90 5.83 0.69
CA ARG A 78 2.99 4.74 1.69
C ARG A 78 3.40 3.42 1.06
N ILE A 79 2.77 3.06 -0.04
CA ILE A 79 3.07 1.82 -0.75
C ILE A 79 4.50 1.85 -1.28
N MET A 80 4.95 2.97 -1.86
CA MET A 80 6.32 3.13 -2.35
C MET A 80 7.34 3.04 -1.20
N ALA A 81 7.10 3.74 -0.09
CA ALA A 81 7.98 3.71 1.09
C ALA A 81 8.11 2.31 1.70
N GLN A 82 7.00 1.58 1.85
CA GLN A 82 7.03 0.21 2.37
C GLN A 82 7.65 -0.78 1.38
N SER A 83 7.26 -0.69 0.11
CA SER A 83 7.70 -1.59 -0.97
C SER A 83 9.17 -1.45 -1.30
N GLY A 84 9.73 -0.24 -1.19
CA GLY A 84 11.17 -0.04 -1.34
C GLY A 84 11.94 -0.92 -0.36
N ARG A 85 11.43 -1.04 0.88
CA ARG A 85 12.12 -1.73 1.96
C ARG A 85 12.09 -3.25 1.85
N GLN A 86 11.12 -3.80 1.11
CA GLN A 86 10.92 -5.23 0.96
C GLN A 86 10.55 -5.58 -0.48
N SER A 87 11.48 -6.24 -1.16
CA SER A 87 11.20 -6.82 -2.48
C SER A 87 9.94 -7.69 -2.41
N GLY A 88 9.09 -7.63 -3.43
CA GLY A 88 7.85 -8.41 -3.51
C GLY A 88 6.66 -7.92 -2.67
N LEU A 89 6.85 -7.02 -1.69
CA LEU A 89 5.73 -6.51 -0.87
C LEU A 89 4.68 -5.81 -1.72
N ALA A 90 5.11 -5.03 -2.70
CA ALA A 90 4.23 -4.30 -3.58
C ALA A 90 3.33 -5.22 -4.44
N VAL A 91 3.84 -6.39 -4.83
CA VAL A 91 3.08 -7.42 -5.55
C VAL A 91 1.97 -7.95 -4.64
N ILE A 92 2.29 -8.24 -3.38
CA ILE A 92 1.31 -8.65 -2.37
C ILE A 92 0.24 -7.58 -2.18
N LEU A 93 0.63 -6.32 -1.99
CA LEU A 93 -0.31 -5.22 -1.82
C LEU A 93 -1.20 -5.03 -3.06
N SER A 94 -0.65 -5.16 -4.27
CA SER A 94 -1.43 -5.09 -5.51
C SER A 94 -2.41 -6.24 -5.68
N SER A 95 -2.05 -7.43 -5.18
CA SER A 95 -2.88 -8.63 -5.17
C SER A 95 -4.01 -8.48 -4.15
N LEU A 96 -3.73 -8.02 -2.94
CA LEU A 96 -4.77 -7.76 -1.92
C LEU A 96 -5.78 -6.70 -2.35
N LEU A 97 -5.37 -5.75 -3.20
CA LEU A 97 -6.23 -4.73 -3.79
C LEU A 97 -6.98 -5.23 -5.05
N SER A 98 -6.64 -6.41 -5.58
CA SER A 98 -7.13 -6.95 -6.85
C SER A 98 -8.33 -7.86 -6.66
N PHE A 99 -9.41 -7.63 -7.40
CA PHE A 99 -10.56 -8.55 -7.46
C PHE A 99 -10.33 -9.85 -8.25
N ARG A 100 -9.11 -10.08 -8.74
CA ARG A 100 -8.76 -11.31 -9.47
C ARG A 100 -8.08 -12.35 -8.58
N ASP A 101 -7.60 -11.91 -7.43
CA ASP A 101 -6.75 -12.69 -6.53
C ASP A 101 -7.46 -12.79 -5.16
N ASP A 102 -6.73 -13.11 -4.10
CA ASP A 102 -7.30 -13.13 -2.75
C ASP A 102 -7.47 -11.71 -2.18
N GLU A 103 -8.61 -11.47 -1.56
CA GLU A 103 -9.04 -10.19 -1.00
C GLU A 103 -9.40 -10.28 0.49
N ILE A 104 -9.63 -9.11 1.10
CA ILE A 104 -10.00 -8.98 2.52
C ILE A 104 -11.52 -8.98 2.65
N TYR A 105 -12.04 -9.95 3.40
CA TYR A 105 -13.46 -10.04 3.75
C TYR A 105 -13.69 -9.97 5.24
N PHE A 106 -14.89 -9.53 5.61
CA PHE A 106 -15.37 -9.50 6.99
C PHE A 106 -16.52 -10.48 7.12
N LYS A 107 -16.50 -11.31 8.17
CA LYS A 107 -17.56 -12.28 8.41
C LYS A 107 -18.00 -12.27 9.86
N LEU A 108 -19.30 -12.18 10.08
CA LEU A 108 -19.89 -12.46 11.38
C LEU A 108 -20.02 -13.98 11.54
N GLU A 109 -19.04 -14.61 12.19
CA GLU A 109 -19.01 -16.07 12.34
C GLU A 109 -19.49 -16.47 13.75
N ARG A 110 -20.78 -16.82 13.85
CA ARG A 110 -21.42 -17.14 15.13
C ARG A 110 -20.77 -18.31 15.88
N ALA A 111 -20.13 -19.23 15.15
CA ALA A 111 -19.42 -20.37 15.72
C ALA A 111 -18.23 -19.98 16.61
N PHE A 112 -17.77 -18.73 16.52
CA PHE A 112 -16.63 -18.21 17.26
C PHE A 112 -16.98 -17.35 18.48
N PHE A 113 -18.26 -17.07 18.73
CA PHE A 113 -18.63 -16.26 19.89
C PHE A 113 -18.19 -16.94 21.19
N GLY A 114 -17.46 -16.20 22.03
CA GLY A 114 -16.85 -16.69 23.26
C GLY A 114 -15.56 -17.50 23.07
N ARG A 115 -15.14 -17.75 21.82
CA ARG A 115 -13.85 -18.37 21.51
C ARG A 115 -12.74 -17.33 21.40
N THR A 116 -11.51 -17.80 21.47
CA THR A 116 -10.32 -16.98 21.30
C THR A 116 -9.94 -16.81 19.83
N PHE A 117 -9.23 -15.74 19.50
CA PHE A 117 -8.67 -15.52 18.17
C PHE A 117 -7.77 -16.69 17.73
N HIS A 118 -7.01 -17.27 18.68
CA HIS A 118 -6.19 -18.46 18.43
C HIS A 118 -6.99 -19.62 17.85
N GLU A 119 -8.17 -19.90 18.40
CA GLU A 119 -9.04 -20.98 17.91
C GLU A 119 -9.56 -20.68 16.49
N ALA A 120 -9.90 -19.42 16.21
CA ALA A 120 -10.37 -19.01 14.89
C ALA A 120 -9.32 -19.23 13.78
N LEU A 121 -8.02 -19.06 14.07
CA LEU A 121 -6.93 -19.22 13.09
C LEU A 121 -6.94 -20.58 12.36
N PHE A 122 -7.40 -21.64 13.03
CA PHE A 122 -7.37 -23.01 12.50
C PHE A 122 -8.69 -23.46 11.86
N SER A 123 -9.66 -22.56 11.71
CA SER A 123 -11.04 -22.93 11.45
C SER A 123 -11.44 -22.95 9.97
N TYR A 124 -10.63 -22.34 9.09
CA TYR A 124 -10.86 -22.31 7.64
C TYR A 124 -9.86 -23.19 6.90
N GLU A 125 -10.27 -23.79 5.78
CA GLU A 125 -9.38 -24.62 4.95
C GLU A 125 -8.71 -23.83 3.83
N LYS A 126 -9.42 -22.85 3.27
CA LYS A 126 -9.03 -22.09 2.08
C LYS A 126 -8.93 -20.58 2.32
N CYS A 127 -8.98 -20.17 3.59
CA CYS A 127 -8.93 -18.76 3.97
C CYS A 127 -7.91 -18.57 5.09
N SER A 128 -7.29 -17.40 5.13
CA SER A 128 -6.38 -17.01 6.20
C SER A 128 -7.06 -16.02 7.12
N VAL A 129 -7.23 -16.34 8.40
CA VAL A 129 -7.75 -15.39 9.40
C VAL A 129 -6.63 -14.43 9.79
N THR A 130 -6.88 -13.12 9.68
CA THR A 130 -5.85 -12.08 9.85
C THR A 130 -6.18 -11.06 10.93
N GLY A 131 -7.43 -10.94 11.35
CA GLY A 131 -7.82 -9.95 12.36
C GLY A 131 -9.28 -10.02 12.79
N LEU A 132 -9.70 -9.00 13.52
CA LEU A 132 -11.05 -8.80 14.00
C LEU A 132 -11.49 -7.35 13.71
N MET A 133 -12.74 -7.17 13.31
CA MET A 133 -13.45 -5.90 13.46
C MET A 133 -14.37 -6.02 14.66
N LEU A 134 -14.11 -5.22 15.69
CA LEU A 134 -14.90 -5.21 16.90
C LEU A 134 -16.29 -4.60 16.64
N ALA A 135 -17.24 -4.86 17.54
CA ALA A 135 -18.60 -4.32 17.45
C ALA A 135 -18.68 -2.78 17.34
N ASP A 136 -17.70 -2.06 17.90
CA ASP A 136 -17.58 -0.59 17.77
C ASP A 136 -17.02 -0.13 16.41
N GLY A 137 -16.66 -1.09 15.54
CA GLY A 137 -16.07 -0.88 14.23
C GLY A 137 -14.55 -0.69 14.25
N THR A 138 -13.88 -0.84 15.39
CA THR A 138 -12.41 -0.82 15.51
C THR A 138 -11.82 -2.05 14.85
N VAL A 139 -10.87 -1.86 13.93
CA VAL A 139 -10.13 -2.95 13.31
C VAL A 139 -8.87 -3.27 14.12
N LYS A 140 -8.69 -4.55 14.45
CA LYS A 140 -7.47 -5.11 15.04
C LYS A 140 -6.92 -6.18 14.14
N MET A 141 -5.80 -5.87 13.49
CA MET A 141 -5.03 -6.84 12.71
C MET A 141 -4.05 -7.56 13.65
N LEU A 142 -3.98 -8.89 13.56
CA LEU A 142 -3.16 -9.74 14.46
C LEU A 142 -3.35 -9.41 15.96
N PRO A 143 -4.58 -9.44 16.50
CA PRO A 143 -4.81 -9.21 17.93
C PRO A 143 -4.12 -10.31 18.77
N PRO A 144 -3.91 -10.07 20.08
CA PRO A 144 -3.40 -11.10 20.98
C PRO A 144 -4.17 -12.42 20.82
N LEU A 145 -3.45 -13.55 20.78
CA LEU A 145 -4.04 -14.87 20.50
C LEU A 145 -5.18 -15.26 21.46
N ASN A 146 -5.12 -14.78 22.70
CA ASN A 146 -6.15 -14.99 23.73
C ASN A 146 -7.32 -13.99 23.67
N THR A 147 -7.37 -13.10 22.67
CA THR A 147 -8.48 -12.15 22.51
C THR A 147 -9.77 -12.92 22.28
N VAL A 148 -10.77 -12.69 23.12
CA VAL A 148 -12.09 -13.31 23.01
C VAL A 148 -12.90 -12.59 21.93
N ILE A 149 -13.51 -13.36 21.04
CA ILE A 149 -14.40 -12.90 19.99
C ILE A 149 -15.81 -12.77 20.59
N ASN A 150 -16.29 -11.53 20.71
CA ASN A 150 -17.58 -11.23 21.31
C ASN A 150 -18.71 -11.38 20.29
N ILE A 151 -19.94 -11.27 20.80
CA ILE A 151 -21.12 -11.10 19.96
C ILE A 151 -20.93 -9.82 19.14
N ASP A 152 -21.27 -9.89 17.85
CA ASP A 152 -21.14 -8.81 16.86
C ASP A 152 -19.71 -8.46 16.39
N ASP A 153 -18.67 -9.07 16.99
CA ASP A 153 -17.33 -9.02 16.42
C ASP A 153 -17.30 -9.82 15.10
N GLN A 154 -16.66 -9.26 14.08
CA GLN A 154 -16.46 -9.90 12.78
C GLN A 154 -15.02 -10.35 12.63
N ILE A 155 -14.80 -11.55 12.11
CA ILE A 155 -13.47 -11.97 11.69
C ILE A 155 -13.08 -11.25 10.41
N ILE A 156 -11.79 -10.97 10.28
CA ILE A 156 -11.17 -10.48 9.05
C ILE A 156 -10.40 -11.65 8.46
N VAL A 157 -10.69 -11.96 7.20
CA VAL A 157 -10.09 -13.08 6.48
C VAL A 157 -9.56 -12.63 5.13
N ILE A 158 -8.48 -13.27 4.68
CA ILE A 158 -8.05 -13.22 3.28
C ILE A 158 -8.62 -14.47 2.59
N ALA A 159 -9.35 -14.27 1.49
CA ALA A 159 -9.96 -15.32 0.70
C ALA A 159 -10.12 -14.89 -0.76
N GLU A 160 -10.28 -15.86 -1.66
CA GLU A 160 -10.47 -15.60 -3.09
C GLU A 160 -11.83 -14.95 -3.42
N ASP A 161 -12.86 -15.20 -2.60
CA ASP A 161 -14.23 -14.70 -2.80
C ASP A 161 -15.03 -14.76 -1.47
N ASP A 162 -16.04 -13.91 -1.28
CA ASP A 162 -16.86 -13.92 -0.07
C ASP A 162 -17.64 -15.23 0.09
N ALA A 163 -18.09 -15.82 -1.01
CA ALA A 163 -18.76 -17.12 -1.01
C ALA A 163 -17.81 -18.27 -0.62
N LYS A 164 -16.49 -18.07 -0.69
CA LYS A 164 -15.48 -19.08 -0.33
C LYS A 164 -15.08 -19.04 1.14
N VAL A 165 -15.57 -18.06 1.91
CA VAL A 165 -15.35 -17.98 3.36
C VAL A 165 -16.24 -19.01 4.08
N ILE A 166 -15.84 -20.27 4.02
CA ILE A 166 -16.59 -21.42 4.55
C ILE A 166 -15.76 -22.12 5.64
N LEU A 167 -16.37 -22.33 6.80
CA LEU A 167 -15.75 -23.09 7.90
C LEU A 167 -15.42 -24.51 7.43
N SER A 168 -14.27 -25.03 7.87
CA SER A 168 -13.94 -26.44 7.69
C SER A 168 -15.04 -27.31 8.32
N SER A 169 -15.44 -28.39 7.65
CA SER A 169 -16.33 -29.39 8.25
C SER A 169 -15.79 -29.97 9.56
N ASN A 170 -14.46 -29.91 9.75
CA ASN A 170 -13.75 -30.40 10.93
C ASN A 170 -13.26 -29.27 11.85
N TYR A 171 -13.79 -28.04 11.74
CA TYR A 171 -13.27 -26.89 12.50
C TYR A 171 -13.26 -27.14 14.01
N VAL A 172 -14.28 -27.81 14.57
CA VAL A 172 -14.35 -28.15 16.00
C VAL A 172 -13.15 -29.03 16.44
N ALA A 173 -12.81 -30.04 15.63
CA ALA A 173 -11.68 -30.92 15.93
C ALA A 173 -10.33 -30.20 15.76
N ARG A 174 -10.22 -29.30 14.76
CA ARG A 174 -9.02 -28.47 14.55
C ARG A 174 -8.78 -27.51 15.72
N ILE A 175 -9.85 -26.88 16.21
CA ILE A 175 -9.83 -26.03 17.40
C ILE A 175 -9.38 -26.82 18.63
N ALA A 176 -10.03 -27.97 18.90
CA ALA A 176 -9.75 -28.76 20.11
C ALA A 176 -8.30 -29.26 20.19
N LYS A 177 -7.65 -29.47 19.04
CA LYS A 177 -6.26 -29.93 18.97
C LYS A 177 -5.24 -28.82 18.76
N TYR A 178 -5.68 -27.58 18.50
CA TYR A 178 -4.84 -26.48 18.00
C TYR A 178 -3.88 -26.92 16.88
N SER A 179 -4.34 -27.81 15.99
CA SER A 179 -3.46 -28.49 15.05
C SER A 179 -4.04 -28.51 13.65
N PHE A 180 -3.25 -28.03 12.69
CA PHE A 180 -3.26 -28.58 11.34
C PHE A 180 -2.55 -29.95 11.35
N PRO A 181 -2.83 -30.86 10.39
CA PRO A 181 -2.12 -32.13 10.25
C PRO A 181 -0.66 -31.93 9.76
N ILE A 182 0.10 -31.08 10.44
CA ILE A 182 1.50 -30.78 10.15
C ILE A 182 2.34 -31.59 11.15
N SER A 183 3.30 -32.35 10.64
CA SER A 183 4.23 -33.09 11.50
C SER A 183 5.09 -32.11 12.30
N SER A 184 5.09 -32.21 13.63
CA SER A 184 5.96 -31.38 14.49
C SER A 184 7.45 -31.60 14.20
N SER A 185 7.82 -32.73 13.60
CA SER A 185 9.19 -33.06 13.20
C SER A 185 9.76 -32.18 12.08
N VAL A 186 8.92 -31.46 11.33
CA VAL A 186 9.37 -30.59 10.23
C VAL A 186 9.41 -29.10 10.62
N ILE A 187 9.03 -28.75 11.85
CA ILE A 187 9.03 -27.36 12.33
C ILE A 187 10.42 -27.01 12.86
N ASN A 188 11.04 -25.97 12.31
CA ASN A 188 12.32 -25.45 12.80
C ASN A 188 12.12 -24.55 14.03
N LEU A 189 11.82 -25.16 15.18
CA LEU A 189 11.55 -24.44 16.44
C LEU A 189 12.69 -23.51 16.87
N SER A 190 13.94 -23.88 16.58
CA SER A 190 15.14 -23.08 16.85
C SER A 190 15.21 -21.78 16.03
N ALA A 191 14.69 -21.77 14.79
CA ALA A 191 14.68 -20.57 13.96
C ALA A 191 13.52 -19.62 14.29
N VAL A 192 12.39 -20.15 14.78
CA VAL A 192 11.21 -19.37 15.16
C VAL A 192 11.50 -18.42 16.34
N GLN A 193 12.35 -18.82 17.30
CA GLN A 193 12.74 -17.99 18.45
C GLN A 193 13.63 -16.78 18.10
N LEU A 194 14.32 -16.79 16.95
CA LEU A 194 15.26 -15.74 16.53
C LEU A 194 14.61 -14.57 15.77
N SER A 195 13.32 -14.66 15.43
CA SER A 195 12.65 -13.76 14.47
C SER A 195 11.94 -12.54 15.08
N THR A 196 12.01 -12.32 16.40
CA THR A 196 11.06 -11.41 17.09
C THR A 196 11.35 -9.92 17.01
N THR A 197 12.43 -9.48 16.36
CA THR A 197 12.64 -8.05 16.11
C THR A 197 13.34 -7.83 14.77
N THR A 198 12.60 -7.38 13.75
CA THR A 198 13.23 -6.60 12.68
C THR A 198 13.60 -5.25 13.27
N ALA A 199 14.78 -5.18 13.90
CA ALA A 199 15.35 -3.91 14.34
C ALA A 199 15.38 -2.96 13.14
N THR A 200 14.83 -1.76 13.30
CA THR A 200 14.91 -0.71 12.29
C THR A 200 16.39 -0.47 11.98
N LYS A 201 16.77 -0.56 10.70
CA LYS A 201 18.16 -0.39 10.29
C LYS A 201 18.41 1.07 9.92
N VAL A 202 19.67 1.49 10.04
CA VAL A 202 20.13 2.71 9.37
C VAL A 202 20.15 2.39 7.88
N GLU A 203 19.41 3.17 7.11
CA GLU A 203 19.20 2.97 5.68
C GLU A 203 19.70 4.20 4.92
N ARG A 204 20.24 3.98 3.71
CA ARG A 204 20.62 5.02 2.77
C ARG A 204 19.78 4.87 1.52
N ASN A 205 18.84 5.78 1.31
CA ASN A 205 17.83 5.68 0.26
C ASN A 205 17.99 6.83 -0.74
N ILE A 206 17.47 6.66 -1.96
CA ILE A 206 17.44 7.73 -2.95
C ILE A 206 16.11 7.79 -3.69
N ILE A 207 15.61 9.00 -3.86
CA ILE A 207 14.51 9.34 -4.77
C ILE A 207 15.12 9.96 -6.03
N CYS A 208 14.83 9.38 -7.18
CA CYS A 208 15.19 9.91 -8.50
C CYS A 208 13.94 10.54 -9.13
N GLY A 209 14.04 11.81 -9.49
CA GLY A 209 12.91 12.60 -9.99
C GLY A 209 12.21 13.41 -8.89
N TRP A 210 11.24 14.22 -9.30
CA TRP A 210 10.46 15.03 -8.37
C TRP A 210 9.04 15.29 -8.88
N ASN A 211 8.06 14.96 -8.05
CA ASN A 211 6.64 15.31 -8.20
C ASN A 211 6.06 15.61 -6.80
N ASN A 212 4.77 15.91 -6.74
CA ASN A 212 4.06 16.17 -5.47
C ASN A 212 4.09 14.99 -4.45
N LYS A 213 4.42 13.76 -4.87
CA LYS A 213 4.55 12.58 -4.00
C LYS A 213 5.93 12.45 -3.37
N ALA A 214 6.99 12.99 -3.96
CA ALA A 214 8.35 12.88 -3.42
C ALA A 214 8.47 13.36 -1.94
N PRO A 215 7.90 14.51 -1.54
CA PRO A 215 7.84 14.91 -0.14
C PRO A 215 7.08 13.93 0.77
N LEU A 216 5.98 13.35 0.27
CA LEU A 216 5.17 12.38 1.03
C LEU A 216 5.95 11.09 1.26
N ILE A 217 6.62 10.58 0.23
CA ILE A 217 7.49 9.40 0.30
C ILE A 217 8.60 9.61 1.33
N ALA A 218 9.24 10.79 1.32
CA ALA A 218 10.29 11.14 2.27
C ALA A 218 9.80 11.10 3.74
N LYS A 219 8.61 11.65 4.01
CA LYS A 219 7.98 11.64 5.35
C LYS A 219 7.59 10.24 5.80
N GLU A 220 7.03 9.44 4.88
CA GLU A 220 6.68 8.05 5.17
C GLU A 220 7.95 7.25 5.50
N LEU A 221 8.98 7.34 4.66
CA LEU A 221 10.29 6.71 4.91
C LEU A 221 10.88 7.10 6.27
N ASP A 222 10.85 8.37 6.66
CA ASP A 222 11.38 8.85 7.95
C ASP A 222 10.74 8.12 9.14
N SER A 223 9.48 7.72 8.99
CA SER A 223 8.74 7.01 10.04
C SER A 223 9.17 5.54 10.17
N TYR A 224 9.74 4.92 9.14
CA TYR A 224 10.13 3.50 9.13
C TYR A 224 11.59 3.23 9.47
N VAL A 225 12.47 4.21 9.31
CA VAL A 225 13.93 4.01 9.48
C VAL A 225 14.42 4.36 10.89
N SER A 226 15.65 3.92 11.20
CA SER A 226 16.36 4.36 12.41
C SER A 226 17.00 5.73 12.25
N HIS A 227 17.21 6.41 13.38
CA HIS A 227 17.91 7.69 13.42
C HIS A 227 19.33 7.57 12.84
N GLY A 228 19.75 8.56 12.06
CA GLY A 228 21.03 8.58 11.35
C GLY A 228 20.98 8.01 9.93
N SER A 229 19.80 7.60 9.47
CA SER A 229 19.57 7.22 8.07
C SER A 229 19.74 8.41 7.13
N GLU A 230 19.89 8.14 5.84
CA GLU A 230 20.13 9.15 4.81
C GLU A 230 19.11 9.00 3.68
N LEU A 231 18.58 10.13 3.22
CA LEU A 231 17.73 10.21 2.04
C LEU A 231 18.36 11.18 1.05
N HIS A 232 18.66 10.66 -0.12
CA HIS A 232 19.18 11.42 -1.24
C HIS A 232 18.07 11.72 -2.23
N ILE A 233 18.15 12.87 -2.90
CA ILE A 233 17.17 13.27 -3.92
C ILE A 233 17.94 13.73 -5.15
N LEU A 234 17.77 13.03 -6.28
CA LEU A 234 18.32 13.42 -7.58
C LEU A 234 17.23 14.12 -8.40
N THR A 235 17.40 15.42 -8.65
CA THR A 235 16.50 16.18 -9.52
C THR A 235 17.20 17.42 -10.06
N ASN A 236 16.74 17.92 -11.20
CA ASN A 236 17.13 19.20 -11.79
C ASN A 236 16.15 20.34 -11.47
N SER A 237 15.04 20.07 -10.78
CA SER A 237 14.06 21.10 -10.41
C SER A 237 14.62 22.05 -9.35
N VAL A 238 14.55 23.35 -9.65
CA VAL A 238 14.99 24.42 -8.76
C VAL A 238 13.96 24.63 -7.64
N GLU A 239 12.68 24.48 -7.97
CA GLU A 239 11.55 24.51 -7.04
C GLU A 239 11.68 23.38 -6.01
N ALA A 240 11.98 22.17 -6.46
CA ALA A 240 12.25 21.02 -5.59
C ALA A 240 13.38 21.30 -4.60
N LYS A 241 14.52 21.80 -5.10
CA LYS A 241 15.67 22.16 -4.24
C LYS A 241 15.29 23.17 -3.16
N THR A 242 14.51 24.19 -3.54
CA THR A 242 14.03 25.23 -2.64
C THR A 242 13.07 24.67 -1.60
N TYR A 243 12.12 23.83 -2.02
CA TYR A 243 11.16 23.17 -1.14
C TYR A 243 11.88 22.27 -0.12
N VAL A 244 12.81 21.44 -0.59
CA VAL A 244 13.60 20.54 0.27
C VAL A 244 14.35 21.33 1.32
N SER A 245 15.09 22.37 0.90
CA SER A 245 15.96 23.15 1.79
C SER A 245 15.18 23.95 2.84
N ASN A 246 14.00 24.48 2.48
CA ASN A 246 13.23 25.36 3.35
C ASN A 246 12.21 24.63 4.22
N HIS A 247 11.67 23.49 3.75
CA HIS A 247 10.55 22.80 4.40
C HIS A 247 10.94 21.38 4.79
N LEU A 248 11.22 20.51 3.82
CA LEU A 248 11.34 19.07 4.07
C LEU A 248 12.44 18.72 5.08
N VAL A 249 13.58 19.41 5.04
CA VAL A 249 14.69 19.23 6.00
C VAL A 249 14.27 19.43 7.46
N ASN A 250 13.32 20.33 7.72
CA ASN A 250 12.85 20.62 9.07
C ASN A 250 11.74 19.67 9.54
N GLU A 251 11.15 18.90 8.62
CA GLU A 251 10.05 17.98 8.91
C GLU A 251 10.53 16.56 9.23
N LEU A 252 11.69 16.15 8.72
CA LEU A 252 12.25 14.81 8.95
C LEU A 252 13.00 14.74 10.29
N LYS A 253 12.82 13.63 11.02
CA LYS A 253 13.35 13.46 12.39
C LYS A 253 14.45 12.41 12.50
N ARG A 254 14.50 11.44 11.58
CA ARG A 254 15.38 10.27 11.63
C ARG A 254 16.37 10.23 10.47
N GLN A 255 16.04 10.90 9.37
CA GLN A 255 16.85 10.92 8.15
C GLN A 255 17.54 12.27 7.91
N LYS A 256 18.77 12.21 7.38
CA LYS A 256 19.46 13.37 6.81
C LYS A 256 19.18 13.46 5.31
N LEU A 257 18.84 14.65 4.83
CA LEU A 257 18.57 14.91 3.42
C LEU A 257 19.83 15.38 2.68
N TYR A 258 20.04 14.83 1.49
CA TYR A 258 21.09 15.24 0.58
C TYR A 258 20.53 15.47 -0.82
N PHE A 259 20.81 16.64 -1.38
CA PHE A 259 20.35 16.99 -2.72
C PHE A 259 21.45 16.77 -3.75
N HIS A 260 21.09 16.17 -4.88
CA HIS A 260 21.95 15.98 -6.05
C HIS A 260 21.31 16.66 -7.25
N SER A 261 22.00 17.64 -7.83
CA SER A 261 21.58 18.30 -9.06
C SER A 261 21.95 17.41 -10.26
N GLY A 262 20.96 17.00 -11.04
CA GLY A 262 21.19 16.18 -12.24
C GLY A 262 19.88 15.71 -12.87
N HIS A 263 19.97 15.10 -14.06
CA HIS A 263 18.81 14.57 -14.77
C HIS A 263 18.75 13.04 -14.67
N ILE A 264 17.56 12.49 -14.43
CA ILE A 264 17.37 11.03 -14.31
C ILE A 264 17.64 10.27 -15.62
N THR A 265 17.55 10.96 -16.76
CA THR A 265 17.86 10.41 -18.09
C THR A 265 19.33 10.60 -18.49
N HIS A 266 20.15 11.25 -17.66
CA HIS A 266 21.58 11.41 -17.94
C HIS A 266 22.38 10.35 -17.18
N ARG A 267 22.88 9.36 -17.92
CA ARG A 267 23.73 8.29 -17.36
C ARG A 267 24.89 8.82 -16.49
N GLN A 268 25.56 9.88 -16.93
CA GLN A 268 26.70 10.46 -16.21
C GLN A 268 26.31 11.00 -14.82
N ASP A 269 25.08 11.46 -14.64
CA ASP A 269 24.59 11.93 -13.34
C ASP A 269 24.30 10.74 -12.41
N LEU A 270 23.75 9.66 -12.94
CA LEU A 270 23.53 8.40 -12.21
C LEU A 270 24.84 7.75 -11.77
N GLU A 271 25.87 7.77 -12.62
CA GLU A 271 27.19 7.19 -12.30
C GLU A 271 27.91 7.93 -11.14
N LYS A 272 27.62 9.22 -10.93
CA LYS A 272 28.17 10.01 -9.79
C LYS A 272 27.61 9.59 -8.44
N LEU A 273 26.41 8.99 -8.40
CA LEU A 273 25.69 8.70 -7.16
C LEU A 273 26.25 7.51 -6.36
N ASN A 274 27.16 6.73 -6.96
CA ASN A 274 27.64 5.46 -6.42
C ASN A 274 26.49 4.55 -5.95
N LEU A 275 25.67 4.11 -6.91
CA LEU A 275 24.38 3.44 -6.66
C LEU A 275 24.47 2.23 -5.73
N SER A 276 25.61 1.54 -5.66
CA SER A 276 25.88 0.41 -4.76
C SER A 276 25.63 0.70 -3.28
N THR A 277 25.77 1.96 -2.89
CA THR A 277 25.70 2.39 -1.50
C THR A 277 24.27 2.59 -1.00
N TYR A 278 23.30 2.64 -1.90
CA TYR A 278 21.90 2.76 -1.52
C TYR A 278 21.30 1.39 -1.20
N ASN A 279 20.41 1.39 -0.21
CA ASN A 279 19.55 0.27 0.08
C ASN A 279 18.44 0.15 -0.96
N TYR A 280 17.79 1.28 -1.27
CA TYR A 280 16.58 1.34 -2.08
C TYR A 280 16.60 2.55 -3.02
N VAL A 281 16.10 2.35 -4.25
CA VAL A 281 15.90 3.43 -5.22
C VAL A 281 14.42 3.57 -5.52
N MET A 282 13.93 4.79 -5.40
CA MET A 282 12.56 5.16 -5.72
C MET A 282 12.58 6.10 -6.90
N LEU A 283 11.86 5.76 -7.95
CA LEU A 283 11.79 6.54 -9.17
C LEU A 283 10.39 7.12 -9.30
N VAL A 284 10.31 8.44 -9.32
CA VAL A 284 9.05 9.16 -9.51
C VAL A 284 9.12 9.94 -10.82
N PRO A 285 8.03 10.02 -11.60
CA PRO A 285 7.99 10.86 -12.79
C PRO A 285 8.34 12.30 -12.44
N SER A 286 9.26 12.91 -13.19
CA SER A 286 9.59 14.33 -13.00
C SER A 286 8.46 15.19 -13.57
N GLU A 287 7.90 16.05 -12.74
CA GLU A 287 6.93 17.06 -13.18
C GLU A 287 7.70 18.35 -13.52
N ASP A 288 7.66 18.76 -14.80
CA ASP A 288 7.97 20.14 -15.18
C ASP A 288 6.61 20.83 -15.37
N ASP A 289 6.30 21.84 -14.56
CA ASP A 289 4.98 22.49 -14.43
C ASP A 289 4.45 23.16 -15.73
N ARG A 290 5.18 23.03 -16.85
CA ARG A 290 5.01 23.88 -18.03
C ARG A 290 4.07 23.33 -19.11
N GLU A 291 3.84 22.02 -19.28
CA GLU A 291 2.96 21.50 -20.36
C GLU A 291 2.22 20.16 -20.07
N LYS A 292 0.95 20.07 -20.48
CA LYS A 292 0.09 18.88 -20.27
C LYS A 292 0.43 17.64 -21.11
N ASN A 293 1.33 17.73 -22.09
CA ASN A 293 1.80 16.57 -22.87
C ASN A 293 2.88 15.73 -22.15
N LEU A 294 3.35 16.21 -20.99
CA LEU A 294 4.48 15.64 -20.24
C LEU A 294 4.21 14.29 -19.56
N ILE A 295 2.95 13.85 -19.36
CA ILE A 295 2.69 12.56 -18.67
C ILE A 295 3.35 11.39 -19.41
N LYS A 296 3.29 11.37 -20.75
CA LYS A 296 3.91 10.31 -21.56
C LYS A 296 5.43 10.42 -21.56
N GLU A 297 5.95 11.64 -21.54
CA GLU A 297 7.38 11.92 -21.55
C GLU A 297 8.00 11.55 -20.20
N ALA A 298 7.36 11.91 -19.08
CA ALA A 298 7.83 11.61 -17.74
C ALA A 298 7.91 10.09 -17.47
N ASP A 299 6.93 9.31 -17.92
CA ASP A 299 7.02 7.83 -17.85
C ASP A 299 8.19 7.30 -18.70
N ALA A 300 8.41 7.85 -19.90
CA ALA A 300 9.53 7.44 -20.75
C ALA A 300 10.88 7.77 -20.10
N GLU A 301 11.00 8.92 -19.42
CA GLU A 301 12.18 9.26 -18.63
C GLU A 301 12.41 8.26 -17.49
N CYS A 302 11.35 7.83 -16.81
CA CYS A 302 11.44 6.77 -15.80
C CYS A 302 11.95 5.46 -16.41
N VAL A 303 11.42 5.03 -17.56
CA VAL A 303 11.90 3.82 -18.25
C VAL A 303 13.39 3.94 -18.61
N ILE A 304 13.82 5.09 -19.14
CA ILE A 304 15.22 5.33 -19.49
C ILE A 304 16.12 5.28 -18.25
N CYS A 305 15.72 5.93 -17.16
CA CYS A 305 16.43 5.92 -15.89
C CYS A 305 16.57 4.50 -15.33
N LEU A 306 15.49 3.72 -15.34
CA LEU A 306 15.46 2.32 -14.90
C LEU A 306 16.47 1.48 -15.69
N LEU A 307 16.48 1.61 -17.02
CA LEU A 307 17.44 0.91 -17.89
C LEU A 307 18.89 1.30 -17.59
N TYR A 308 19.18 2.59 -17.37
CA TYR A 308 20.52 3.02 -17.01
C TYR A 308 20.97 2.51 -15.64
N ILE A 309 20.11 2.59 -14.63
CA ILE A 309 20.41 2.05 -13.29
C ILE A 309 20.74 0.56 -13.41
N ARG A 310 19.94 -0.22 -14.15
CA ARG A 310 20.18 -1.65 -14.37
C ARG A 310 21.47 -1.94 -15.11
N ASP A 311 21.79 -1.20 -16.17
CA ASP A 311 23.05 -1.37 -16.90
C ASP A 311 24.28 -1.02 -16.03
N ILE A 312 24.19 0.01 -15.17
CA ILE A 312 25.25 0.37 -14.21
C ILE A 312 25.44 -0.75 -13.16
N ILE A 313 24.34 -1.30 -12.62
CA ILE A 313 24.38 -2.41 -11.65
C ILE A 313 24.97 -3.69 -12.28
N ASN A 314 24.53 -4.04 -13.49
CA ASN A 314 24.98 -5.27 -14.14
C ASN A 314 26.46 -5.24 -14.50
N LYS A 315 26.99 -4.07 -14.90
CA LYS A 315 28.41 -3.89 -15.22
C LYS A 315 29.34 -3.86 -14.02
N SER A 316 28.80 -3.63 -12.83
CA SER A 316 29.58 -3.48 -11.61
C SER A 316 29.77 -4.79 -10.84
N HIS A 317 29.33 -5.93 -11.42
CA HIS A 317 29.45 -7.28 -10.86
C HIS A 317 28.88 -7.40 -9.43
N TRP A 318 27.82 -6.65 -9.11
CA TRP A 318 27.21 -6.69 -7.79
C TRP A 318 26.38 -7.96 -7.58
N GLU A 319 26.67 -8.67 -6.49
CA GLU A 319 25.90 -9.85 -6.07
C GLU A 319 24.58 -9.48 -5.34
N LYS A 320 24.41 -8.22 -4.94
CA LYS A 320 23.25 -7.76 -4.17
C LYS A 320 22.06 -7.47 -5.09
N THR A 321 20.91 -8.07 -4.77
CA THR A 321 19.62 -7.70 -5.37
C THR A 321 19.27 -6.25 -5.02
N PHE A 322 19.01 -5.45 -6.04
CA PHE A 322 18.74 -4.03 -5.91
C PHE A 322 17.23 -3.79 -6.10
N ASN A 323 16.58 -3.22 -5.09
CA ASN A 323 15.14 -2.95 -5.14
C ASN A 323 14.91 -1.57 -5.75
N ILE A 324 14.25 -1.53 -6.90
CA ILE A 324 13.80 -0.29 -7.52
C ILE A 324 12.27 -0.29 -7.53
N VAL A 325 11.69 0.77 -6.98
CA VAL A 325 10.25 0.99 -7.02
C VAL A 325 10.00 2.23 -7.87
N THR A 326 9.22 2.06 -8.94
CA THR A 326 8.95 3.13 -9.90
C THR A 326 7.48 3.44 -9.92
N GLU A 327 7.10 4.70 -9.78
CA GLU A 327 5.76 5.16 -10.14
C GLU A 327 5.68 5.43 -11.65
N MET A 328 4.55 5.05 -12.25
CA MET A 328 4.22 5.45 -13.62
C MET A 328 2.78 5.92 -13.69
N TYR A 329 2.51 6.85 -14.59
CA TYR A 329 1.18 7.41 -14.82
C TYR A 329 0.38 6.66 -15.89
N ASN A 330 1.04 5.95 -16.81
CA ASN A 330 0.39 5.22 -17.90
C ASN A 330 0.48 3.70 -17.72
N VAL A 331 -0.66 3.03 -17.85
CA VAL A 331 -0.77 1.55 -17.77
C VAL A 331 0.13 0.86 -18.81
N ARG A 332 0.16 1.33 -20.07
CA ARG A 332 0.95 0.68 -21.13
C ARG A 332 2.46 0.79 -20.86
N ASN A 333 2.92 1.94 -20.38
CA ASN A 333 4.33 2.12 -20.02
C ASN A 333 4.70 1.24 -18.81
N SER A 334 3.79 1.12 -17.83
CA SER A 334 3.98 0.22 -16.70
C SER A 334 4.11 -1.25 -17.10
N GLU A 335 3.35 -1.70 -18.09
CA GLU A 335 3.46 -3.07 -18.62
C GLU A 335 4.81 -3.30 -19.31
N LEU A 336 5.26 -2.36 -20.16
CA LEU A 336 6.53 -2.47 -20.87
C LEU A 336 7.73 -2.53 -19.90
N ALA A 337 7.74 -1.71 -18.87
CA ALA A 337 8.83 -1.70 -17.92
C ALA A 337 8.82 -2.88 -16.95
N ASN A 338 7.64 -3.44 -16.61
CA ASN A 338 7.56 -4.68 -15.82
C ASN A 338 8.18 -5.88 -16.56
N MET A 339 8.17 -5.88 -17.90
CA MET A 339 8.82 -6.93 -18.69
C MET A 339 10.35 -6.83 -18.67
N ALA A 340 10.92 -5.68 -18.29
CA ALA A 340 12.36 -5.45 -18.35
C ALA A 340 13.13 -6.05 -17.16
N SER A 341 12.48 -6.30 -16.02
CA SER A 341 13.12 -6.80 -14.80
C SER A 341 12.10 -7.40 -13.84
N ALA A 342 12.33 -8.64 -13.40
CA ALA A 342 11.42 -9.36 -12.49
C ALA A 342 11.49 -8.88 -11.03
N ASP A 343 12.58 -8.17 -10.66
CA ASP A 343 12.81 -7.70 -9.28
C ASP A 343 12.35 -6.26 -9.06
N ASP A 344 12.01 -5.55 -10.13
CA ASP A 344 11.50 -4.17 -10.09
C ASP A 344 10.00 -4.17 -9.87
N TYR A 345 9.53 -3.19 -9.10
CA TYR A 345 8.11 -2.98 -8.96
C TYR A 345 7.67 -1.65 -9.55
N ILE A 346 6.60 -1.71 -10.34
CA ILE A 346 5.98 -0.54 -10.93
C ILE A 346 4.62 -0.31 -10.29
N ILE A 347 4.50 0.83 -9.60
CA ILE A 347 3.23 1.34 -9.10
C ILE A 347 2.47 1.92 -10.29
N SER A 348 1.47 1.15 -10.73
CA SER A 348 0.55 1.51 -11.83
C SER A 348 -0.59 2.40 -11.33
N PRO A 349 -1.14 3.31 -12.15
CA PRO A 349 -2.33 4.09 -11.80
C PRO A 349 -3.54 3.21 -11.45
N ASN A 350 -3.58 1.97 -11.98
CA ASN A 350 -4.64 1.00 -11.68
C ASN A 350 -4.71 0.64 -10.19
N LEU A 351 -3.64 0.82 -9.42
CA LEU A 351 -3.60 0.52 -7.99
C LEU A 351 -4.61 1.36 -7.20
N ILE A 352 -4.72 2.65 -7.54
CA ILE A 352 -5.68 3.56 -6.91
C ILE A 352 -7.10 3.24 -7.36
N SER A 353 -7.30 2.92 -8.63
CA SER A 353 -8.61 2.47 -9.12
C SER A 353 -9.08 1.22 -8.37
N LYS A 354 -8.21 0.21 -8.24
CA LYS A 354 -8.46 -1.00 -7.45
C LYS A 354 -8.84 -0.68 -6.00
N TYR A 355 -8.07 0.18 -5.35
CA TYR A 355 -8.35 0.62 -3.97
C TYR A 355 -9.72 1.29 -3.85
N ILE A 356 -10.02 2.27 -4.71
CA ILE A 356 -11.33 2.95 -4.73
C ILE A 356 -12.46 1.96 -4.96
N THR A 357 -12.28 0.99 -5.87
CA THR A 357 -13.29 -0.04 -6.13
C THR A 357 -13.54 -0.92 -4.90
N GLN A 358 -12.50 -1.38 -4.19
CA GLN A 358 -12.68 -2.09 -2.92
C GLN A 358 -13.43 -1.27 -1.87
N LEU A 359 -13.06 0.00 -1.73
CA LEU A 359 -13.77 0.89 -0.80
C LEU A 359 -15.22 1.10 -1.17
N SER A 360 -15.57 1.04 -2.45
CA SER A 360 -16.95 1.16 -2.94
C SER A 360 -17.80 -0.08 -2.69
N GLU A 361 -17.16 -1.24 -2.53
CA GLU A 361 -17.82 -2.50 -2.19
C GLU A 361 -18.04 -2.61 -0.68
N ASN A 362 -17.04 -2.20 0.12
CA ASN A 362 -17.12 -2.20 1.58
C ASN A 362 -16.21 -1.12 2.20
N LYS A 363 -16.82 -0.04 2.71
CA LYS A 363 -16.10 1.06 3.39
C LYS A 363 -15.22 0.62 4.57
N ASN A 364 -15.50 -0.50 5.22
CA ASN A 364 -14.70 -0.96 6.37
C ASN A 364 -13.32 -1.45 5.94
N ILE A 365 -13.12 -1.82 4.67
CA ILE A 365 -11.82 -2.19 4.12
C ILE A 365 -10.79 -1.08 4.32
N LYS A 366 -11.20 0.20 4.26
CA LYS A 366 -10.29 1.33 4.53
C LYS A 366 -9.63 1.21 5.89
N LYS A 367 -10.38 0.81 6.92
CA LYS A 367 -9.85 0.68 8.29
C LYS A 367 -8.75 -0.38 8.38
N VAL A 368 -8.82 -1.43 7.55
CA VAL A 368 -7.77 -2.44 7.46
C VAL A 368 -6.53 -1.86 6.79
N TYR A 369 -6.67 -1.19 5.66
CA TYR A 369 -5.53 -0.55 4.99
C TYR A 369 -4.92 0.59 5.79
N ASP A 370 -5.73 1.36 6.53
CA ASP A 370 -5.23 2.38 7.45
C ASP A 370 -4.34 1.74 8.52
N VAL A 371 -4.67 0.55 9.02
CA VAL A 371 -3.84 -0.19 9.98
C VAL A 371 -2.60 -0.80 9.30
N LEU A 372 -2.74 -1.45 8.15
CA LEU A 372 -1.64 -2.10 7.43
C LEU A 372 -0.61 -1.11 6.84
N LEU A 373 -1.07 0.08 6.44
CA LEU A 373 -0.23 1.12 5.84
C LEU A 373 0.30 2.13 6.89
N THR A 374 0.08 1.87 8.18
CA THR A 374 0.61 2.69 9.27
C THR A 374 1.89 2.09 9.84
N VAL A 375 2.80 2.96 10.26
CA VAL A 375 4.13 2.63 10.78
C VAL A 375 4.10 1.75 12.02
N ASP A 376 3.20 2.05 12.95
CA ASP A 376 3.03 1.31 14.21
C ASP A 376 2.10 0.09 14.06
N GLY A 377 1.56 -0.12 12.85
CA GLY A 377 0.69 -1.23 12.53
C GLY A 377 1.43 -2.54 12.26
N PRO A 378 0.70 -3.65 12.09
CA PRO A 378 1.29 -4.90 11.65
C PRO A 378 1.84 -4.76 10.24
N VAL A 379 2.99 -5.38 10.02
CA VAL A 379 3.72 -5.35 8.75
C VAL A 379 3.62 -6.69 8.03
N ILE A 380 3.40 -6.65 6.72
CA ILE A 380 3.54 -7.81 5.85
C ILE A 380 5.04 -8.02 5.63
N LEU A 381 5.54 -9.23 5.94
CA LEU A 381 6.95 -9.58 5.81
C LEU A 381 7.14 -10.81 4.94
N LEU A 382 8.01 -10.71 3.94
CA LEU A 382 8.54 -11.91 3.29
C LEU A 382 9.66 -12.51 4.14
N ARG A 383 9.52 -13.78 4.48
CA ARG A 383 10.47 -14.54 5.29
C ARG A 383 10.93 -15.77 4.52
N GLN A 384 12.20 -16.11 4.68
CA GLN A 384 12.75 -17.30 4.04
C GLN A 384 12.09 -18.55 4.63
N ALA A 385 11.73 -19.51 3.77
CA ALA A 385 11.08 -20.75 4.19
C ALA A 385 11.90 -21.52 5.25
N SER A 386 13.23 -21.43 5.18
CA SER A 386 14.18 -22.01 6.14
C SER A 386 13.96 -21.56 7.59
N MET A 387 13.32 -20.41 7.80
CA MET A 387 12.96 -19.91 9.12
C MET A 387 11.82 -20.70 9.78
N PHE A 388 11.02 -21.42 8.99
CA PHE A 388 9.86 -22.17 9.49
C PHE A 388 10.06 -23.68 9.35
N VAL A 389 10.65 -24.13 8.26
CA VAL A 389 10.85 -25.56 7.94
C VAL A 389 12.24 -25.79 7.32
N PRO A 390 12.88 -26.95 7.53
CA PRO A 390 14.11 -27.30 6.82
C PRO A 390 13.90 -27.34 5.31
N LEU A 391 14.85 -26.79 4.55
CA LEU A 391 14.83 -26.88 3.10
C LEU A 391 15.06 -28.32 2.63
N ASN A 392 14.58 -28.66 1.43
CA ASN A 392 14.71 -29.98 0.81
C ASN A 392 14.12 -31.16 1.62
N THR A 393 13.22 -30.86 2.57
CA THR A 393 12.49 -31.88 3.34
C THR A 393 11.03 -31.89 2.88
N PRO A 394 10.45 -33.05 2.52
CA PRO A 394 9.04 -33.14 2.20
C PRO A 394 8.19 -32.69 3.39
N VAL A 395 7.25 -31.78 3.13
CA VAL A 395 6.25 -31.32 4.11
C VAL A 395 4.86 -31.68 3.58
N SER A 396 4.01 -32.24 4.44
CA SER A 396 2.58 -32.44 4.14
C SER A 396 1.81 -31.20 4.57
N PHE A 397 1.09 -30.58 3.64
CA PHE A 397 0.14 -29.49 3.89
C PHE A 397 -1.29 -30.00 3.88
#